data_AF-A0A392P559-F1
#
_entry.id   AF-A0A392P559-F1
#
_cell.length_a   1.000
_cell.length_b   1.000
_cell.length_c   1.000
_cell.angle_alpha   90.00
_cell.angle_beta   90.00
_cell.angle_gamma   90.00
#
_symmetry.space_group_name_H-M   'P 1'
#
loop_
_entity.id
_entity.type
_entity.pdbx_description
1 polymer ?
#
loop_
_entity_poly.entity_id
_entity_poly.type
_entity_poly.pdbx_seq_one_letter_code
_entity_poly.pdbx_strand_id
1 'polypeptide(L)'
;MLWFLFIEVMACGICHIISKDGIQADPSKIQAMVDWPQPASITMLRGFLGLTGFYRKFIKNYAAIATPLTNLLKKDAFLWSPDAETAFQAL
;
A
#
# COMPACT_ATOMS: atom_id res chain seq x y z
N MET A 1 -12.32 9.23 1.30
CA MET A 1 -13.40 8.72 2.18
C MET A 1 -14.26 7.67 1.44
N LEU A 2 -13.61 6.64 0.87
CA LEU A 2 -14.25 5.51 0.17
C LEU A 2 -13.43 4.23 0.38
N TRP A 3 -12.12 4.38 0.58
CA TRP A 3 -11.22 3.34 1.08
C TRP A 3 -11.62 2.77 2.45
N PHE A 4 -11.98 3.62 3.41
CA PHE A 4 -12.43 3.20 4.73
C PHE A 4 -13.68 2.29 4.71
N LEU A 5 -14.59 2.48 3.74
CA LEU A 5 -15.84 1.71 3.67
C LEU A 5 -15.64 0.29 3.07
N PHE A 6 -14.59 0.10 2.26
CA PHE A 6 -14.26 -1.20 1.68
C PHE A 6 -13.48 -2.10 2.65
N ILE A 7 -12.85 -1.50 3.66
CA ILE A 7 -12.02 -2.17 4.67
C ILE A 7 -12.87 -2.80 5.78
N GLU A 8 -13.96 -2.16 6.21
CA GLU A 8 -14.87 -2.69 7.25
C GLU A 8 -15.49 -4.05 6.87
N VAL A 9 -15.65 -4.34 5.58
CA VAL A 9 -16.20 -5.63 5.10
C VAL A 9 -15.16 -6.77 5.19
N MET A 10 -13.86 -6.45 5.22
CA MET A 10 -12.79 -7.44 5.11
C MET A 10 -12.15 -7.81 6.46
N ALA A 11 -12.43 -7.04 7.51
CA ALA A 11 -11.81 -7.19 8.84
C ALA A 11 -12.67 -7.98 9.85
N CYS A 12 -13.39 -9.02 9.41
CA CYS A 12 -14.00 -9.98 10.34
C CYS A 12 -13.15 -11.25 10.39
N GLY A 13 -12.57 -11.50 11.57
CA GLY A 13 -11.56 -12.51 11.81
C GLY A 13 -11.93 -13.91 11.31
N ILE A 14 -10.92 -14.57 10.74
CA ILE A 14 -10.87 -16.01 10.48
C ILE A 14 -12.03 -16.51 9.60
N CYS A 15 -12.15 -16.06 8.35
CA CYS A 15 -12.85 -16.87 7.37
C CYS A 15 -12.41 -16.60 5.93
N HIS A 16 -11.92 -17.67 5.32
CA HIS A 16 -11.70 -17.89 3.90
C HIS A 16 -12.75 -17.19 3.02
N ILE A 17 -12.32 -16.38 2.05
CA ILE A 17 -13.20 -15.91 0.96
C ILE A 17 -12.48 -16.21 -0.36
N ILE A 18 -13.06 -17.17 -1.11
CA ILE A 18 -12.83 -17.40 -2.53
C ILE A 18 -13.87 -16.57 -3.29
N SER A 19 -13.46 -15.89 -4.36
CA SER A 19 -14.37 -15.37 -5.38
C SER A 19 -13.84 -15.62 -6.79
N LYS A 20 -14.79 -15.83 -7.71
CA LYS A 20 -14.66 -16.49 -9.01
C LYS A 20 -13.95 -15.68 -10.13
N ASP A 21 -13.52 -14.44 -9.86
CA ASP A 21 -13.18 -13.46 -10.92
C ASP A 21 -11.74 -12.88 -10.83
N GLY A 22 -10.85 -13.51 -10.08
CA GLY A 22 -9.41 -13.21 -10.13
C GLY A 22 -8.84 -12.63 -8.84
N ILE A 23 -7.62 -13.11 -8.53
CA ILE A 23 -6.70 -12.70 -7.45
C ILE A 23 -7.35 -11.82 -6.37
N GLN A 24 -8.09 -12.41 -5.43
CA GLN A 24 -8.41 -11.69 -4.20
C GLN A 24 -7.13 -11.58 -3.37
N ALA A 25 -6.80 -10.36 -2.96
CA ALA A 25 -5.66 -10.12 -2.10
C ALA A 25 -5.83 -10.88 -0.77
N ASP A 26 -4.84 -11.68 -0.42
CA ASP A 26 -4.82 -12.43 0.85
C ASP A 26 -4.96 -11.41 2.00
N PRO A 27 -5.99 -11.54 2.87
CA PRO A 27 -6.20 -10.63 3.99
C PRO A 27 -4.95 -10.46 4.86
N SER A 28 -4.12 -11.49 4.99
CA SER A 28 -2.86 -11.45 5.72
C SER A 28 -1.84 -10.53 5.06
N LYS A 29 -1.83 -10.48 3.73
CA LYS A 29 -0.97 -9.58 2.94
C LYS A 29 -1.48 -8.14 2.95
N ILE A 30 -2.79 -7.94 2.98
CA ILE A 30 -3.41 -6.61 3.16
C ILE A 30 -3.07 -6.08 4.54
N GLN A 31 -3.24 -6.89 5.58
CA GLN A 31 -2.92 -6.49 6.96
C GLN A 31 -1.45 -6.11 7.11
N ALA A 32 -0.54 -6.85 6.47
CA ALA A 32 0.88 -6.51 6.44
C ALA A 32 1.17 -5.16 5.76
N MET A 33 0.33 -4.70 4.83
CA MET A 33 0.46 -3.37 4.21
C MET A 33 -0.03 -2.27 5.15
N VAL A 34 -1.14 -2.52 5.85
CA VAL A 34 -1.73 -1.59 6.82
C VAL A 34 -0.83 -1.39 8.03
N ASP A 35 -0.27 -2.48 8.54
CA ASP A 35 0.64 -2.46 9.70
C ASP A 35 2.08 -2.11 9.32
N TRP A 36 2.33 -1.77 8.05
CA TRP A 36 3.67 -1.48 7.58
C TRP A 36 4.21 -0.24 8.29
N PRO A 37 5.36 -0.31 8.97
CA PRO A 37 5.91 0.84 9.67
C PRO A 37 6.41 1.89 8.67
N GLN A 38 6.36 3.17 9.06
CA GLN A 38 6.89 4.26 8.25
C GLN A 38 8.33 3.94 7.78
N PRO A 39 8.60 3.91 6.46
CA PRO A 39 9.91 3.58 5.93
C PRO A 39 10.99 4.56 6.41
N ALA A 40 11.93 4.07 7.23
CA ALA A 40 13.10 4.85 7.66
C ALA A 40 14.30 4.72 6.71
N SER A 41 14.19 3.89 5.66
CA SER A 41 15.26 3.66 4.68
C SER A 41 14.73 3.40 3.28
N ILE A 42 15.58 3.67 2.27
CA ILE A 42 15.30 3.37 0.86
C ILE A 42 14.97 1.88 0.68
N THR A 43 15.64 0.98 1.41
CA THR A 43 15.39 -0.47 1.34
C THR A 43 13.97 -0.82 1.81
N MET A 44 13.53 -0.26 2.94
CA MET A 44 12.15 -0.46 3.43
C MET A 44 11.13 0.12 2.45
N LEU A 45 11.40 1.30 1.89
CA LEU A 45 10.52 1.95 0.93
C LEU A 45 10.39 1.14 -0.37
N ARG A 46 11.48 0.53 -0.85
CA ARG A 46 11.44 -0.41 -1.99
C ARG A 46 10.61 -1.65 -1.67
N GLY A 47 10.72 -2.19 -0.47
CA GLY A 47 9.90 -3.31 0.00
C GLY A 47 8.42 -2.97 0.00
N PHE A 48 8.06 -1.82 0.56
CA PHE A 48 6.69 -1.31 0.58
C PHE A 48 6.13 -1.12 -0.83
N LEU A 49 6.86 -0.40 -1.70
CA LEU A 49 6.44 -0.15 -3.08
C LEU A 49 6.36 -1.43 -3.93
N GLY A 50 7.16 -2.45 -3.61
CA GLY A 50 7.05 -3.78 -4.21
C GLY A 50 5.76 -4.48 -3.82
N LEU A 51 5.40 -4.43 -2.52
CA LEU A 51 4.18 -5.03 -1.99
C LEU A 51 2.93 -4.31 -2.50
N THR A 52 2.86 -2.98 -2.36
CA THR A 52 1.75 -2.17 -2.88
C THR A 52 1.68 -2.20 -4.40
N GLY A 53 2.83 -2.31 -5.07
CA GLY A 53 2.93 -2.45 -6.52
C GLY A 53 2.30 -3.74 -7.04
N PHE A 54 2.38 -4.84 -6.27
CA PHE A 54 1.71 -6.10 -6.61
C PHE A 54 0.19 -5.95 -6.61
N TYR A 55 -0.35 -5.19 -5.64
CA TYR A 55 -1.78 -4.94 -5.49
C TYR A 55 -2.28 -3.69 -6.22
N ARG A 56 -1.45 -3.04 -7.05
CA ARG A 56 -1.81 -1.79 -7.76
C ARG A 56 -3.09 -1.86 -8.59
N LYS A 57 -3.52 -3.05 -9.02
CA LYS A 57 -4.78 -3.24 -9.78
C LYS A 57 -6.02 -2.95 -8.94
N PHE A 58 -5.91 -3.06 -7.61
CA PHE A 58 -6.97 -2.77 -6.65
C PHE A 58 -6.90 -1.32 -6.13
N ILE A 59 -5.77 -0.65 -6.36
CA ILE A 59 -5.54 0.72 -5.91
C ILE A 59 -5.84 1.69 -7.05
N LYS A 60 -6.98 2.39 -6.97
CA LYS A 60 -7.33 3.42 -7.95
C LYS A 60 -6.29 4.54 -7.93
N ASN A 61 -5.78 4.91 -9.11
CA ASN A 61 -4.74 5.94 -9.28
C ASN A 61 -3.42 5.63 -8.57
N TYR A 62 -3.07 4.35 -8.36
CA TYR A 62 -1.82 3.93 -7.71
C TYR A 62 -0.59 4.71 -8.17
N ALA A 63 -0.39 4.84 -9.48
CA ALA A 63 0.79 5.52 -10.03
C ALA A 63 0.90 6.98 -9.57
N ALA A 64 -0.21 7.70 -9.50
CA ALA A 64 -0.24 9.09 -9.05
C ALA A 64 0.08 9.18 -7.54
N ILE A 65 -0.49 8.29 -6.74
CA ILE A 65 -0.25 8.24 -5.28
C ILE A 65 1.20 7.84 -4.98
N ALA A 66 1.73 6.82 -5.67
CA ALA A 66 3.09 6.33 -5.46
C ALA A 66 4.18 7.26 -6.06
N THR A 67 3.83 8.29 -6.83
CA THR A 67 4.79 9.22 -7.45
C THR A 67 5.71 9.91 -6.42
N PRO A 68 5.21 10.57 -5.37
CA PRO A 68 6.07 11.15 -4.32
C PRO A 68 6.97 10.10 -3.64
N LEU A 69 6.48 8.87 -3.42
CA LEU A 69 7.29 7.79 -2.84
C LEU A 69 8.38 7.28 -3.79
N THR A 70 8.09 7.15 -5.08
CA THR A 70 9.10 6.75 -6.08
C THR A 70 10.14 7.83 -6.31
N ASN A 71 9.80 9.11 -6.10
CA ASN A 71 10.78 10.19 -6.10
C ASN A 71 11.82 10.05 -4.98
N LEU A 72 11.44 9.55 -3.80
CA LEU A 72 12.37 9.28 -2.69
C LEU A 72 13.37 8.16 -2.99
N LEU A 73 13.12 7.34 -4.02
CA LEU A 73 14.06 6.29 -4.45
C LEU A 73 15.20 6.80 -5.34
N LYS A 74 15.15 8.08 -5.75
CA LYS A 74 16.20 8.70 -6.55
C LYS A 74 17.47 8.89 -5.71
N LYS A 75 18.62 8.97 -6.38
CA LYS A 75 19.93 9.14 -5.73
C LYS A 75 19.92 10.37 -4.84
N ASP A 76 20.33 10.21 -3.58
CA ASP A 76 20.43 11.26 -2.56
C ASP A 76 19.12 12.03 -2.29
N ALA A 77 17.96 11.44 -2.63
CA ALA A 77 16.65 12.10 -2.56
C ALA A 77 15.75 11.57 -1.42
N PHE A 78 16.28 10.73 -0.52
CA PHE A 78 15.51 10.14 0.57
C PHE A 78 15.30 11.16 1.71
N LEU A 79 14.35 12.07 1.49
CA LEU A 79 13.88 13.03 2.48
C LEU A 79 12.39 12.84 2.67
N TRP A 80 11.99 12.36 3.84
CA TRP A 80 10.58 12.13 4.14
C TRP A 80 9.82 13.46 4.22
N SER A 81 9.01 13.75 3.21
CA SER A 81 8.22 14.98 3.09
C SER A 81 6.76 14.74 3.50
N PRO A 82 5.99 15.81 3.81
CA PRO A 82 4.55 15.69 4.05
C PRO A 82 3.78 15.07 2.87
N ASP A 83 4.24 15.30 1.64
CA ASP A 83 3.67 14.68 0.44
C ASP A 83 3.93 13.17 0.40
N ALA A 84 5.12 12.75 0.84
CA ALA A 84 5.46 11.33 0.95
C ALA A 84 4.63 10.65 2.06
N GLU A 85 4.44 11.31 3.20
CA GLU A 85 3.57 10.81 4.27
C GLU A 85 2.12 10.66 3.77
N THR A 86 1.59 11.68 3.11
CA THR A 86 0.23 11.65 2.55
C THR A 86 0.06 10.53 1.54
N ALA A 87 1.07 10.29 0.70
CA ALA A 87 1.06 9.19 -0.24
C ALA A 87 1.20 7.82 0.41
N PHE A 88 2.01 7.71 1.47
CA PHE A 88 2.17 6.49 2.25
C PHE A 88 0.85 6.10 2.93
N GLN A 89 0.17 7.04 3.56
CA GLN A 89 -1.14 6.83 4.22
C GLN A 89 -2.30 6.58 3.24
N ALA A 90 -2.11 6.92 1.95
CA ALA A 90 -3.11 6.72 0.91
C ALA A 90 -3.01 5.37 0.19
N LEU A 91 -1.99 4.56 0.48
CA LEU A 91 -1.72 3.22 -0.07
C LEU A 91 -1.97 2.13 0.98
#